data_AF-A0AAV1XZP7-F1
#
_entry.id   AF-A0AAV1XZP7-F1
#
_cell.length_a   1.000
_cell.length_b   1.000
_cell.length_c   1.000
_cell.angle_alpha   90.00
_cell.angle_beta   90.00
_cell.angle_gamma   90.00
#
_symmetry.space_group_name_H-M   'P 1'
#
loop_
_entity.id
_entity.type
_entity.pdbx_description
1 polymer ?
#
loop_
_entity_poly.entity_id
_entity_poly.type
_entity_poly.pdbx_seq_one_letter_code
_entity_poly.pdbx_strand_id
1 'polypeptide(L)'
;MDLPSNDLGLLLISHYLQEIGFYETARTGCRTYALSIVEREFTQFETLNPRITEEAIRLVEMRNPRSHPMLQNFHRQNMRMRVAEEVKGFIRINPIFNGKLEYPSFQVTFQRLVDMAEITNGPNGRVISLLRNPYTYNRIRRNDSGNGN
;
A
#
# COMPACT_ATOMS: atom_id res chain seq x y z
N MET A 1 11.90 4.80 -26.64
CA MET A 1 11.88 3.45 -26.03
C MET A 1 10.58 3.37 -25.26
N ASP A 2 9.69 2.47 -25.65
CA ASP A 2 8.42 2.30 -24.97
C ASP A 2 8.65 1.53 -23.68
N LEU A 3 8.34 2.16 -22.54
CA LEU A 3 8.38 1.51 -21.23
C LEU A 3 7.31 0.39 -21.23
N PRO A 4 7.63 -0.81 -20.70
CA PRO A 4 6.62 -1.85 -20.50
C PRO A 4 5.40 -1.29 -19.77
N SER A 5 4.19 -1.68 -20.17
CA SER A 5 2.92 -1.18 -19.58
C SER A 5 2.87 -1.28 -18.05
N ASN A 6 3.62 -2.20 -17.46
CA ASN A 6 3.70 -2.43 -16.01
C ASN A 6 4.54 -1.38 -15.29
N ASP A 7 5.62 -0.93 -15.95
CA ASP A 7 6.56 0.07 -15.43
C ASP A 7 5.94 1.46 -15.52
N LEU A 8 5.17 1.73 -16.57
CA LEU A 8 4.44 2.98 -16.72
C LEU A 8 3.39 3.17 -15.60
N GLY A 9 2.66 2.11 -15.23
CA GLY A 9 1.68 2.18 -14.15
C GLY A 9 2.31 2.48 -12.79
N LEU A 10 3.47 1.87 -12.49
CA LEU A 10 4.21 2.15 -11.25
C LEU A 10 4.81 3.56 -11.24
N LEU A 11 5.30 4.02 -12.39
CA LEU A 11 5.86 5.36 -12.57
C LEU A 11 4.79 6.46 -12.42
N LEU A 12 3.56 6.21 -12.88
CA LEU A 12 2.44 7.11 -12.65
C LEU A 12 2.05 7.14 -11.17
N ILE A 13 2.00 5.99 -10.49
CA ILE A 13 1.73 5.94 -9.05
C ILE A 13 2.79 6.72 -8.27
N SER A 14 4.07 6.56 -8.58
CA SER A 14 5.15 7.30 -7.91
C SER A 14 5.04 8.80 -8.17
N HIS A 15 4.79 9.21 -9.41
CA HIS A 15 4.58 10.61 -9.78
C HIS A 15 3.50 11.26 -8.92
N TYR A 16 2.31 10.66 -8.85
CA TYR A 16 1.18 11.22 -8.10
C TYR A 16 1.43 11.34 -6.59
N LEU A 17 2.17 10.38 -6.01
CA LEU A 17 2.54 10.42 -4.59
C LEU A 17 3.57 11.53 -4.30
N GLN A 18 4.56 11.68 -5.17
CA GLN A 18 5.60 12.71 -5.06
C GLN A 18 5.03 14.11 -5.30
N GLU A 19 4.05 14.22 -6.22
CA GLU A 19 3.33 15.47 -6.50
C GLU A 19 2.57 16.01 -5.28
N ILE A 20 1.92 15.15 -4.48
CA ILE A 20 1.31 15.60 -3.20
C ILE A 20 2.38 16.13 -2.25
N GLY A 21 3.47 15.39 -2.05
CA GLY A 21 4.53 15.77 -1.13
C GLY A 21 5.12 17.13 -1.49
N PHE A 22 5.28 17.36 -2.79
CA PHE A 22 5.71 18.62 -3.35
C PHE A 22 4.72 19.77 -3.09
N TYR A 23 3.43 19.62 -3.40
CA TYR A 23 2.47 20.71 -3.16
C TYR A 23 2.27 21.04 -1.68
N GLU A 24 2.35 20.04 -0.80
CA GLU A 24 2.28 20.27 0.64
C GLU A 24 3.47 21.11 1.14
N THR A 25 4.66 20.88 0.61
CA THR A 25 5.89 21.59 0.99
C THR A 25 6.03 22.96 0.33
N ALA A 26 5.64 23.07 -0.94
CA ALA A 26 5.55 24.35 -1.65
C ALA A 26 4.54 25.30 -0.95
N ARG A 27 3.42 24.77 -0.46
CA ARG A 27 2.40 25.57 0.25
C ARG A 27 2.85 26.06 1.63
N THR A 28 3.66 25.30 2.36
CA THR A 28 4.18 25.71 3.67
C THR A 28 5.32 26.72 3.57
N GLY A 29 5.83 26.98 2.36
CA GLY A 29 6.83 28.00 2.09
C GLY A 29 8.27 27.56 2.40
N CYS A 30 8.50 26.27 2.66
CA CYS A 30 9.85 25.74 2.87
C CYS A 30 10.55 25.54 1.52
N ARG A 31 11.04 26.64 0.93
CA ARG A 31 11.58 26.70 -0.44
C ARG A 31 12.74 25.71 -0.66
N THR A 32 13.66 25.62 0.30
CA THR A 32 14.82 24.73 0.23
C THR A 32 14.42 23.26 0.21
N TYR A 33 13.42 22.88 1.00
CA TYR A 33 12.92 21.51 1.03
C TYR A 33 12.05 21.18 -0.20
N ALA A 34 11.29 22.14 -0.71
CA ALA A 34 10.53 21.96 -1.94
C ALA A 34 11.47 21.78 -3.15
N LEU A 35 12.57 22.55 -3.23
CA LEU A 35 13.58 22.37 -4.29
C LEU A 35 14.27 21.00 -4.21
N SER A 36 14.62 20.52 -3.01
CA SER A 36 15.27 19.21 -2.87
C SER A 36 14.35 18.05 -3.27
N ILE A 37 13.02 18.20 -3.11
CA ILE A 37 12.04 17.25 -3.65
C ILE A 37 12.06 17.28 -5.17
N VAL A 38 12.05 18.46 -5.80
CA VAL A 38 12.08 18.57 -7.27
C VAL A 38 13.34 17.93 -7.86
N GLU A 39 14.51 18.26 -7.32
CA GLU A 39 15.79 17.73 -7.79
C GLU A 39 15.87 16.20 -7.66
N ARG A 40 15.38 15.66 -6.54
CA ARG A 40 15.46 14.21 -6.23
C ARG A 40 14.38 13.38 -6.91
N GLU A 41 13.17 13.92 -7.03
CA GLU A 41 11.97 13.14 -7.34
C GLU A 41 11.34 13.48 -8.68
N PHE A 42 11.55 14.68 -9.22
CA PHE A 42 10.89 15.12 -10.46
C PHE A 42 11.76 14.96 -11.70
N THR A 43 13.09 15.01 -11.55
CA THR A 43 14.06 14.83 -12.64
C THR A 43 13.90 13.49 -13.37
N GLN A 44 13.52 12.43 -12.66
CA GLN A 44 13.23 11.11 -13.26
C GLN A 44 12.04 11.12 -14.23
N PHE A 45 11.12 12.10 -14.13
CA PHE A 45 9.96 12.21 -15.01
C PHE A 45 10.18 13.12 -16.22
N GLU A 46 11.34 13.77 -16.36
CA GLU A 46 11.64 14.64 -17.51
C GLU A 46 11.56 13.90 -18.84
N THR A 47 11.85 12.59 -18.83
CA THR A 47 11.72 11.72 -20.00
C THR A 47 10.28 11.58 -20.48
N LEU A 48 9.30 11.70 -19.58
CA LEU A 48 7.86 11.64 -19.87
C LEU A 48 7.26 13.03 -20.09
N ASN A 49 7.65 13.98 -19.27
CA ASN A 49 7.24 15.37 -19.37
C ASN A 49 8.46 16.28 -19.16
N PRO A 50 9.11 16.75 -20.24
CA PRO A 50 10.32 17.55 -20.16
C PRO A 50 10.17 18.87 -19.39
N ARG A 51 8.93 19.35 -19.24
CA ARG A 51 8.63 20.63 -18.58
C ARG A 51 8.32 20.47 -17.09
N ILE A 52 8.18 19.24 -16.60
CA ILE A 52 7.69 18.99 -15.24
C ILE A 52 8.60 19.61 -14.17
N THR A 53 9.92 19.48 -14.34
CA THR A 53 10.91 20.05 -13.43
C THR A 53 10.90 21.58 -13.49
N GLU A 54 10.85 22.15 -14.69
CA GLU A 54 10.81 23.60 -14.89
C GLU A 54 9.56 24.22 -14.27
N GLU A 55 8.39 23.61 -14.48
CA GLU A 55 7.13 24.04 -13.89
C GLU A 55 7.13 23.91 -12.36
N ALA A 56 7.68 22.82 -11.82
CA ALA A 56 7.82 22.62 -10.40
C ALA A 56 8.78 23.66 -9.77
N ILE A 57 9.93 23.93 -10.39
CA ILE A 57 10.84 25.00 -9.95
C ILE A 57 10.09 26.33 -9.93
N ARG A 58 9.43 26.72 -11.04
CA ARG A 58 8.67 27.98 -11.11
C ARG A 58 7.68 28.12 -9.97
N LEU A 59 6.95 27.06 -9.61
CA LEU A 59 6.00 27.05 -8.51
C LEU A 59 6.69 27.32 -7.14
N VAL A 60 7.87 26.75 -6.92
CA VAL A 60 8.67 26.96 -5.71
C VAL A 60 9.23 28.38 -5.62
N GLU A 61 9.56 28.97 -6.77
CA GLU A 61 10.10 30.33 -6.84
C GLU A 61 9.04 31.42 -6.70
N MET A 62 7.75 31.08 -6.79
CA MET A 62 6.66 32.03 -6.64
C MET A 62 6.71 32.74 -5.28
N ARG A 63 6.64 34.07 -5.30
CA ARG A 63 6.56 34.90 -4.08
C ARG A 63 5.32 34.58 -3.24
N ASN A 64 4.23 34.21 -3.89
CA ASN A 64 3.01 33.73 -3.24
C ASN A 64 2.54 32.43 -3.92
N PRO A 65 2.98 31.25 -3.45
CA PRO A 65 2.56 29.98 -4.05
C PRO A 65 1.03 29.80 -4.06
N ARG A 66 0.31 30.40 -3.10
CA ARG A 66 -1.15 30.30 -3.01
C ARG A 66 -1.90 31.08 -4.09
N SER A 67 -1.23 31.97 -4.82
CA SER A 67 -1.82 32.62 -5.99
C SER A 67 -1.85 31.72 -7.22
N HIS A 68 -1.13 30.59 -7.20
CA HIS A 68 -1.20 29.63 -8.29
C HIS A 68 -2.57 28.92 -8.30
N PRO A 69 -3.26 28.80 -9.44
CA PRO A 69 -4.59 28.19 -9.50
C PRO A 69 -4.66 26.78 -8.88
N MET A 70 -3.61 25.97 -9.04
CA MET A 70 -3.54 24.63 -8.45
C MET A 70 -3.41 24.64 -6.92
N LEU A 71 -2.78 25.68 -6.35
CA LEU A 71 -2.56 25.83 -4.92
C LEU A 71 -3.63 26.66 -4.21
N GLN A 72 -4.37 27.49 -4.96
CA GLN A 72 -5.41 28.38 -4.44
C GLN A 72 -6.54 27.58 -3.76
N ASN A 73 -7.01 26.51 -4.41
CA ASN A 73 -8.03 25.61 -3.89
C ASN A 73 -7.45 24.36 -3.22
N PHE A 74 -6.16 24.38 -2.90
CA PHE A 74 -5.50 23.24 -2.28
C PHE A 74 -6.06 23.03 -0.88
N HIS A 75 -6.90 22.01 -0.73
CA HIS A 75 -7.27 21.49 0.57
C HIS A 75 -6.61 20.13 0.74
N ARG A 76 -5.72 20.03 1.74
CA ARG A 76 -4.83 18.88 1.94
C ARG A 76 -5.60 17.55 1.89
N GLN A 77 -6.74 17.49 2.57
CA GLN A 77 -7.56 16.29 2.63
C GLN A 77 -8.19 15.95 1.27
N ASN A 78 -8.73 16.95 0.56
CA ASN A 78 -9.36 16.74 -0.74
C ASN A 78 -8.35 16.29 -1.80
N MET A 79 -7.15 16.87 -1.80
CA MET A 79 -6.08 16.48 -2.71
C MET A 79 -5.59 15.05 -2.44
N ARG A 80 -5.39 14.69 -1.17
CA ARG A 80 -5.04 13.31 -0.79
C ARG A 80 -6.11 12.33 -1.21
N MET A 81 -7.39 12.64 -1.03
CA MET A 81 -8.48 11.78 -1.49
C MET A 81 -8.50 11.65 -3.02
N ARG A 82 -8.37 12.77 -3.75
CA ARG A 82 -8.35 12.76 -5.21
C ARG A 82 -7.22 11.88 -5.74
N VAL A 83 -6.00 12.07 -5.26
CA VAL A 83 -4.86 11.26 -5.68
C VAL A 83 -5.01 9.81 -5.23
N ALA A 84 -5.58 9.53 -4.06
CA ALA A 84 -5.85 8.15 -3.65
C ALA A 84 -6.81 7.45 -4.62
N GLU A 85 -7.82 8.13 -5.16
CA GLU A 85 -8.70 7.57 -6.18
C GLU A 85 -7.97 7.32 -7.52
N GLU A 86 -7.12 8.26 -7.96
CA GLU A 86 -6.29 8.05 -9.16
C GLU A 86 -5.33 6.87 -8.98
N VAL A 87 -4.64 6.81 -7.84
CA VAL A 87 -3.71 5.71 -7.49
C VAL A 87 -4.45 4.37 -7.42
N LYS A 88 -5.66 4.31 -6.85
CA LYS A 88 -6.50 3.10 -6.90
C LYS A 88 -6.79 2.68 -8.34
N GLY A 89 -7.08 3.63 -9.22
CA GLY A 89 -7.27 3.39 -10.66
C GLY A 89 -6.06 2.71 -11.27
N PHE A 90 -4.86 3.29 -11.09
CA PHE A 90 -3.61 2.72 -11.60
C PHE A 90 -3.28 1.34 -11.00
N ILE A 91 -3.51 1.15 -9.70
CA ILE A 91 -3.27 -0.14 -9.04
C ILE A 91 -4.19 -1.23 -9.61
N ARG A 92 -5.47 -0.93 -9.90
CA ARG A 92 -6.43 -1.89 -10.42
C ARG A 92 -6.12 -2.36 -11.83
N ILE A 93 -5.60 -1.47 -12.68
CA ILE A 93 -5.28 -1.80 -14.08
C ILE A 93 -3.87 -2.36 -14.26
N ASN A 94 -2.99 -2.15 -13.27
CA ASN A 94 -1.60 -2.61 -13.38
C ASN A 94 -1.50 -4.12 -13.09
N PRO A 95 -1.04 -4.91 -14.06
CA PRO A 95 -1.03 -6.37 -13.95
C PRO A 95 -0.09 -6.91 -12.88
N ILE A 96 0.86 -6.10 -12.37
CA ILE A 96 1.71 -6.47 -11.21
C ILE A 96 0.85 -6.79 -9.97
N PHE A 97 -0.32 -6.17 -9.86
CA PHE A 97 -1.24 -6.34 -8.74
C PHE A 97 -2.34 -7.37 -8.99
N ASN A 98 -2.39 -8.01 -10.16
CA ASN A 98 -3.39 -9.04 -10.44
C ASN A 98 -3.31 -10.18 -9.41
N GLY A 99 -4.46 -10.51 -8.82
CA GLY A 99 -4.56 -11.54 -7.77
C GLY A 99 -3.96 -11.16 -6.41
N LYS A 100 -3.48 -9.91 -6.22
CA LYS A 100 -2.89 -9.42 -4.96
C LYS A 100 -3.76 -8.39 -4.23
N LEU A 101 -4.83 -7.92 -4.87
CA LEU A 101 -5.70 -6.86 -4.32
C LEU A 101 -6.81 -7.40 -3.43
N GLU A 102 -7.09 -8.69 -3.51
CA GLU A 102 -8.10 -9.35 -2.68
C GLU A 102 -7.42 -10.14 -1.57
N TYR A 103 -7.86 -9.91 -0.34
CA TYR A 103 -7.44 -10.74 0.77
C TYR A 103 -8.14 -12.10 0.64
N PRO A 104 -7.43 -13.23 0.71
CA PRO A 104 -8.07 -14.54 0.64
C PRO A 104 -9.03 -14.70 1.83
N SER A 105 -10.22 -15.24 1.58
CA SER A 105 -11.20 -15.46 2.64
C SER A 105 -10.59 -16.31 3.76
N PHE A 106 -10.60 -15.81 4.99
CA PHE A 106 -9.99 -16.47 6.15
C PHE A 106 -10.44 -17.93 6.32
N GLN A 107 -11.71 -18.21 5.99
CA GLN A 107 -12.31 -19.53 6.08
C GLN A 107 -11.63 -20.57 5.17
N VAL A 108 -11.22 -20.19 3.96
CA VAL A 108 -10.51 -21.08 3.02
C VAL A 108 -9.07 -21.32 3.46
N THR A 109 -8.40 -20.29 3.98
CA THR A 109 -7.01 -20.39 4.45
C THR A 109 -6.94 -21.24 5.72
N PHE A 110 -7.87 -21.04 6.66
CA PHE A 110 -7.95 -21.83 7.88
C PHE A 110 -8.33 -23.28 7.58
N GLN A 111 -9.35 -23.53 6.75
CA GLN A 111 -9.74 -24.89 6.39
C GLN A 111 -8.59 -25.64 5.72
N ARG A 112 -7.85 -25.02 4.79
CA ARG A 112 -6.66 -25.63 4.18
C ARG A 112 -5.57 -25.97 5.20
N LEU A 113 -5.34 -25.11 6.20
CA LEU A 113 -4.39 -25.38 7.27
C LEU A 113 -4.84 -26.55 8.15
N VAL A 114 -6.14 -26.64 8.43
CA VAL A 114 -6.75 -27.77 9.14
C VAL A 114 -6.59 -29.06 8.33
N ASP A 115 -6.94 -29.04 7.05
CA ASP A 115 -6.86 -30.22 6.17
C ASP A 115 -5.41 -30.71 6.02
N MET A 116 -4.43 -29.80 5.88
CA MET A 116 -3.00 -30.17 5.84
C MET A 116 -2.51 -30.75 7.18
N ALA A 117 -3.03 -30.26 8.30
CA ALA A 117 -2.71 -30.78 9.62
C ALA A 117 -3.38 -32.13 9.93
N GLU A 118 -4.54 -32.42 9.31
CA GLU A 118 -5.17 -33.74 9.40
C GLU A 118 -4.43 -34.79 8.55
N ILE A 119 -3.88 -34.39 7.40
CA ILE A 119 -3.04 -35.27 6.54
C ILE A 119 -1.67 -35.55 7.18
N THR A 120 -1.10 -34.57 7.88
CA THR A 120 0.14 -34.74 8.63
C THR A 120 -0.17 -35.22 10.04
N ASN A 121 -0.11 -36.53 10.29
CA ASN A 121 -0.22 -37.18 11.62
C ASN A 121 0.89 -36.77 12.63
N GLY A 122 1.42 -35.56 12.53
CA GLY A 122 2.40 -34.97 13.42
C GLY A 122 1.77 -34.20 14.59
N PRO A 123 2.60 -33.68 15.51
CA PRO A 123 2.16 -33.01 16.75
C PRO A 123 1.20 -31.83 16.51
N ASN A 124 1.25 -31.20 15.32
CA ASN A 124 0.38 -30.08 14.95
C ASN A 124 -1.08 -30.49 14.68
N GLY A 125 -1.33 -31.73 14.21
CA GLY A 125 -2.70 -32.24 14.01
C GLY A 125 -3.47 -32.41 15.32
N ARG A 126 -2.76 -32.76 16.42
CA ARG A 126 -3.35 -32.82 17.77
C ARG A 126 -3.79 -31.45 18.28
N VAL A 127 -2.98 -30.41 18.10
CA VAL A 127 -3.33 -29.04 18.54
C VAL A 127 -4.56 -28.51 17.77
N ILE A 128 -4.66 -28.80 16.48
CA ILE A 128 -5.77 -28.34 15.65
C ILE A 128 -7.08 -29.07 15.96
N SER A 129 -7.03 -30.37 16.30
CA SER A 129 -8.22 -31.11 16.77
C SER A 129 -8.83 -30.55 18.07
N LEU A 130 -8.04 -29.87 18.92
CA LEU A 130 -8.52 -29.20 20.13
C LEU A 130 -9.29 -27.91 19.83
N LEU A 131 -8.95 -27.23 18.73
CA LEU A 131 -9.66 -26.03 18.28
C LEU A 131 -11.03 -26.36 17.67
N ARG A 132 -11.18 -27.56 17.11
CA ARG A 132 -12.43 -28.01 16.46
C ARG A 132 -13.50 -28.44 17.46
N ASN A 133 -13.13 -28.77 18.71
CA ASN A 133 -14.08 -29.26 19.70
C ASN A 133 -13.66 -28.85 21.13
N PRO A 134 -14.18 -27.74 21.69
CA PRO A 134 -13.77 -27.28 23.03
C PRO A 134 -14.10 -28.28 24.16
N TYR A 135 -14.92 -29.30 23.88
CA TYR A 135 -15.30 -30.34 24.82
C TYR A 135 -14.32 -31.52 24.91
N THR A 136 -13.38 -31.71 23.96
CA THR A 136 -12.39 -32.80 24.03
C THR A 136 -11.25 -32.51 25.01
N TYR A 137 -10.91 -31.24 25.25
CA TYR A 137 -9.88 -30.86 26.24
C TYR A 137 -10.22 -31.35 27.65
N ASN A 138 -11.49 -31.32 28.04
CA ASN A 138 -11.96 -31.78 29.35
C ASN A 138 -11.96 -33.32 29.50
N ARG A 139 -11.88 -34.07 28.40
CA ARG A 139 -11.88 -35.54 28.43
C ARG A 139 -10.48 -36.11 28.61
N ILE A 140 -9.46 -35.45 28.05
CA ILE A 140 -8.05 -35.87 28.17
C ILE A 140 -7.57 -35.69 29.62
N ARG A 141 -7.90 -34.56 30.27
CA ARG A 141 -7.47 -34.28 31.65
C ARG A 141 -8.07 -35.23 32.71
N ARG A 142 -9.23 -35.85 32.44
CA ARG A 142 -9.87 -36.82 33.36
C ARG A 142 -9.25 -38.22 33.30
N ASN A 143 -8.60 -38.58 32.19
CA ASN A 143 -8.01 -39.91 32.05
C ASN A 143 -6.60 -40.00 32.65
N ASP A 144 -5.88 -38.87 32.73
CA ASP A 144 -4.52 -38.82 33.32
C ASP A 144 -4.51 -38.68 34.85
N SER A 145 -5.67 -38.49 35.48
CA SER A 145 -5.80 -38.35 36.95
C SER A 145 -6.37 -39.61 37.62
N GLY A 146 -6.52 -40.72 36.88
CA GLY A 146 -7.13 -41.96 37.36
C GLY A 146 -6.33 -43.21 37.02
N ASN A 147 -5.03 -43.23 37.28
CA ASN A 147 -4.30 -44.50 37.43
C ASN A 147 -3.09 -44.33 38.34
N GLY A 148 -3.38 -44.23 39.63
CA GLY A 148 -2.42 -44.35 40.72
C GLY A 148 -3.02 -45.26 41.79
N ASN A 149 -2.95 -46.56 41.55
CA ASN A 149 -3.07 -47.61 42.56
C ASN A 149 -1.72 -48.31 42.62
#